data_AF-A0A327YIT5-F1
#
_entry.id   AF-A0A327YIT5-F1
#
_cell.length_a   1.000
_cell.length_b   1.000
_cell.length_c   1.000
_cell.angle_alpha   90.00
_cell.angle_beta   90.00
_cell.angle_gamma   90.00
#
_symmetry.space_group_name_H-M   'P 1'
#
loop_
_entity.id
_entity.type
_entity.pdbx_description
1 polymer ?
#
loop_
_entity_poly.entity_id
_entity_poly.type
_entity_poly.pdbx_seq_one_letter_code
_entity_poly.pdbx_strand_id
1 'polypeptide(L)'
;MAKSKTKKSLRRLKYIEVEGIDKQYLDACLLVNLDLEQLCDAFEDEKQLLAKTNLTVLKLKKREVTKQELIREVSPHISSNYLLYNFFANLNYKVLQMLEEQFTDFHSLSLEEKTDYLYELVQEEEMGYSTYINWLRFHEQLHHRILEVFQLYGEKFEEETGIQLPPSFNVKREEKKEEKEDALYKELTNIIRLLTNVRDRAKNESFKEQYEEKQKEVEQLHKQLSAVTDQLNSKENQLAKQMKEAAKLAKKLEVEQQKVIQKQKEAGQLGQEVGKLRGQVEELTKKNKALQQEVENKSRQMSKLTKEIEEWSENRWKLEKAKIQQTYEERVAQLEETIQQLQSQLEKSLQEFEQERNHYENELDILRRKVDIYEQMMNDQQNEKRQESDTAALINQKEEDPKSDEWFDSLFGDLPVNEPEKI
;
A
#
# COMPACT_ATOMS: atom_id res chain seq x y z
N MET A 1 -16.66 -33.33 -13.86
CA MET A 1 -15.99 -34.17 -12.85
C MET A 1 -16.96 -35.25 -12.38
N ALA A 2 -16.93 -36.42 -13.01
CA ALA A 2 -17.73 -37.57 -12.60
C ALA A 2 -16.87 -38.43 -11.65
N LYS A 3 -17.21 -38.45 -10.36
CA LYS A 3 -16.58 -39.35 -9.38
C LYS A 3 -17.25 -40.72 -9.48
N SER A 4 -16.50 -41.74 -9.88
CA SER A 4 -17.01 -43.11 -10.03
C SER A 4 -17.30 -43.75 -8.68
N LYS A 5 -18.35 -44.57 -8.68
CA LYS A 5 -18.90 -45.29 -7.53
C LYS A 5 -18.02 -46.52 -7.22
N THR A 6 -17.58 -46.61 -5.97
CA THR A 6 -17.28 -47.84 -5.19
C THR A 6 -16.69 -49.05 -5.94
N LYS A 7 -15.35 -49.17 -5.97
CA LYS A 7 -14.66 -50.44 -6.22
C LYS A 7 -14.96 -51.41 -5.07
N LYS A 8 -15.78 -52.45 -5.30
CA LYS A 8 -15.83 -53.63 -4.42
C LYS A 8 -14.42 -54.22 -4.36
N SER A 9 -13.83 -54.34 -3.18
CA SER A 9 -12.50 -54.93 -3.01
C SER A 9 -12.52 -56.40 -3.45
N LEU A 10 -11.61 -56.79 -4.35
CA LEU A 10 -11.43 -58.20 -4.74
C LEU A 10 -11.12 -59.07 -3.52
N ARG A 11 -11.68 -60.28 -3.47
CA ARG A 11 -11.37 -61.25 -2.40
C ARG A 11 -9.90 -61.65 -2.52
N ARG A 12 -9.21 -61.80 -1.38
CA ARG A 12 -7.83 -62.33 -1.38
C ARG A 12 -7.90 -63.85 -1.29
N LEU A 13 -7.67 -64.52 -2.41
CA LEU A 13 -7.62 -65.97 -2.51
C LEU A 13 -6.17 -66.43 -2.32
N LYS A 14 -5.98 -67.49 -1.52
CA LYS A 14 -4.65 -68.09 -1.33
C LYS A 14 -4.26 -68.83 -2.60
N TYR A 15 -2.99 -68.78 -2.97
CA TYR A 15 -2.47 -69.66 -4.02
C TYR A 15 -2.51 -71.11 -3.53
N ILE A 16 -3.13 -72.00 -4.31
CA ILE A 16 -3.26 -73.42 -3.98
C ILE A 16 -2.44 -74.22 -5.00
N GLU A 17 -1.52 -75.00 -4.47
CA GLU A 17 -0.77 -76.03 -5.18
C GLU A 17 -1.47 -77.38 -4.96
N VAL A 18 -1.48 -78.22 -5.99
CA VAL A 18 -2.07 -79.56 -5.93
C VAL A 18 -0.93 -80.56 -6.09
N GLU A 19 -0.79 -81.47 -5.14
CA GLU A 19 0.26 -82.47 -5.19
C GLU A 19 0.15 -83.33 -6.45
N GLY A 20 1.28 -83.55 -7.14
CA GLY A 20 1.35 -84.36 -8.37
C GLY A 20 0.87 -83.67 -9.65
N ILE A 21 0.42 -82.42 -9.58
CA ILE A 21 0.01 -81.64 -10.77
C ILE A 21 0.90 -80.41 -10.88
N ASP A 22 1.55 -80.23 -12.04
CA ASP A 22 2.35 -79.03 -12.26
C ASP A 22 1.45 -77.80 -12.21
N LYS A 23 1.90 -76.79 -11.47
CA LYS A 23 1.20 -75.51 -11.32
C LYS A 23 0.90 -74.84 -12.65
N GLN A 24 1.71 -75.07 -13.69
CA GLN A 24 1.48 -74.55 -15.03
C GLN A 24 0.12 -75.00 -15.58
N TYR A 25 -0.30 -76.25 -15.34
CA TYR A 25 -1.57 -76.77 -15.86
C TYR A 25 -2.75 -76.12 -15.17
N LEU A 26 -2.68 -75.97 -13.84
CA LEU A 26 -3.72 -75.30 -13.05
C LEU A 26 -3.82 -73.81 -13.38
N ASP A 27 -2.69 -73.15 -13.60
CA ASP A 27 -2.65 -71.73 -13.96
C ASP A 27 -3.08 -71.52 -15.43
N ALA A 28 -2.87 -72.48 -16.33
CA ALA A 28 -3.45 -72.47 -17.67
C ALA A 28 -4.98 -72.58 -17.63
N CYS A 29 -5.55 -73.45 -16.78
CA CYS A 29 -7.00 -73.56 -16.59
C CYS A 29 -7.65 -72.26 -16.09
N LEU A 30 -6.93 -71.40 -15.37
CA LEU A 30 -7.43 -70.07 -14.99
C LEU A 30 -7.59 -69.13 -16.20
N LEU A 31 -6.79 -69.32 -17.25
CA LEU A 31 -6.75 -68.46 -18.44
C LEU A 31 -7.66 -68.94 -19.57
N VAL A 32 -7.93 -70.25 -19.65
CA VAL A 32 -8.71 -70.86 -20.75
C VAL A 32 -10.08 -70.19 -20.95
N ASN A 33 -10.72 -69.75 -19.88
CA ASN A 33 -12.06 -69.15 -19.94
C ASN A 33 -12.09 -67.71 -20.46
N LEU A 34 -10.92 -67.09 -20.68
CA LEU A 34 -10.82 -65.73 -21.15
C LEU A 34 -10.61 -65.70 -22.66
N ASP A 35 -11.19 -64.70 -23.32
CA ASP A 35 -10.89 -64.46 -24.73
C ASP A 35 -9.48 -63.86 -24.91
N LEU A 36 -8.99 -63.86 -26.15
CA LEU A 36 -7.64 -63.35 -26.45
C LEU A 36 -7.48 -61.86 -26.08
N GLU A 37 -8.55 -61.08 -26.21
CA GLU A 37 -8.53 -59.65 -25.94
C GLU A 37 -8.37 -59.36 -24.44
N GLN A 38 -9.16 -60.03 -23.61
CA GLN A 38 -9.08 -59.98 -22.16
C GLN A 38 -7.69 -60.41 -21.64
N LEU A 39 -7.09 -61.43 -22.25
CA LEU A 39 -5.76 -61.88 -21.89
C LEU A 39 -4.70 -60.84 -22.28
N CYS A 40 -4.74 -60.32 -23.51
CA CYS A 40 -3.81 -59.27 -23.97
C CYS A 40 -3.89 -58.03 -23.07
N ASP A 41 -5.09 -57.57 -22.75
CA ASP A 41 -5.32 -56.40 -21.89
C ASP A 41 -4.81 -56.66 -20.46
N ALA A 42 -5.04 -57.86 -19.91
CA ALA A 42 -4.59 -58.21 -18.57
C ALA A 42 -3.07 -58.29 -18.45
N PHE A 43 -2.35 -58.60 -19.54
CA PHE A 43 -0.90 -58.74 -19.53
C PHE A 43 -0.13 -57.52 -20.04
N GLU A 44 -0.79 -56.57 -20.72
CA GLU A 44 -0.14 -55.40 -21.33
C GLU A 44 0.73 -54.61 -20.33
N ASP A 45 0.21 -54.43 -19.11
CA ASP A 45 0.86 -53.65 -18.06
C ASP A 45 1.81 -54.47 -17.16
N GLU A 46 1.84 -55.80 -17.33
CA GLU A 46 2.56 -56.72 -16.45
C GLU A 46 4.01 -56.96 -16.92
N LYS A 47 4.80 -55.88 -16.96
CA LYS A 47 6.18 -55.89 -17.49
C LYS A 47 7.09 -56.95 -16.85
N GLN A 48 6.93 -57.22 -15.56
CA GLN A 48 7.74 -58.21 -14.84
C GLN A 48 7.42 -59.65 -15.26
N LEU A 49 6.16 -59.91 -15.61
CA LEU A 49 5.71 -61.19 -16.16
C LEU A 49 6.23 -61.35 -17.58
N LEU A 50 6.02 -60.35 -18.43
CA LEU A 50 6.43 -60.37 -19.82
C LEU A 50 7.94 -60.55 -19.99
N ALA A 51 8.75 -59.97 -19.08
CA ALA A 51 10.21 -60.14 -19.08
C ALA A 51 10.67 -61.59 -18.88
N LYS A 52 9.81 -62.48 -18.36
CA LYS A 52 10.08 -63.91 -18.19
C LYS A 52 9.60 -64.76 -19.36
N THR A 53 8.90 -64.15 -20.33
CA THR A 53 8.31 -64.80 -21.50
C THR A 53 8.96 -64.33 -22.80
N ASN A 54 8.67 -64.99 -23.92
CA ASN A 54 9.10 -64.50 -25.25
C ASN A 54 8.15 -63.45 -25.86
N LEU A 55 7.24 -62.90 -25.04
CA LEU A 55 6.22 -61.95 -25.47
C LEU A 55 6.69 -60.51 -25.24
N THR A 56 6.26 -59.61 -26.13
CA THR A 56 6.51 -58.17 -25.98
C THR A 56 5.20 -57.42 -25.91
N VAL A 57 5.18 -56.28 -25.21
CA VAL A 57 4.01 -55.38 -25.17
C VAL A 57 3.55 -55.01 -26.58
N LEU A 58 4.47 -54.84 -27.52
CA LEU A 58 4.14 -54.54 -28.92
C LEU A 58 3.40 -55.69 -29.60
N LYS A 59 3.83 -56.94 -29.40
CA LYS A 59 3.15 -58.14 -29.94
C LYS A 59 1.73 -58.27 -29.39
N LEU A 60 1.53 -58.02 -28.10
CA LEU A 60 0.22 -58.05 -27.45
C LEU A 60 -0.71 -56.96 -28.01
N LYS A 61 -0.21 -55.71 -28.11
CA LYS A 61 -0.99 -54.58 -28.68
C LYS A 61 -1.43 -54.81 -30.11
N LYS A 62 -0.55 -55.40 -30.92
CA LYS A 62 -0.84 -55.72 -32.32
C LYS A 62 -1.63 -57.02 -32.50
N ARG A 63 -1.90 -57.75 -31.41
CA ARG A 63 -2.58 -59.06 -31.42
C ARG A 63 -1.90 -60.06 -32.37
N GLU A 64 -0.57 -60.01 -32.44
CA GLU A 64 0.27 -60.89 -33.27
C GLU A 64 0.55 -62.25 -32.60
N VAL A 65 -0.22 -62.62 -31.57
CA VAL A 65 -0.01 -63.81 -30.72
C VAL A 65 -1.32 -64.59 -30.66
N THR A 66 -1.27 -65.92 -30.74
CA THR A 66 -2.47 -66.75 -30.58
C THR A 66 -2.82 -66.94 -29.10
N LYS A 67 -4.08 -67.26 -28.78
CA LYS A 67 -4.50 -67.54 -27.40
C LYS A 67 -3.68 -68.69 -26.78
N GLN A 68 -3.45 -69.76 -27.54
CA GLN A 68 -2.63 -70.89 -27.11
C GLN A 68 -1.19 -70.46 -26.81
N GLU A 69 -0.55 -69.70 -27.70
CA GLU A 69 0.81 -69.20 -27.48
C GLU A 69 0.89 -68.34 -26.22
N LEU A 70 -0.11 -67.46 -26.01
CA LEU A 70 -0.19 -66.60 -24.84
C LEU A 70 -0.35 -67.40 -23.53
N ILE A 71 -1.27 -68.36 -23.49
CA ILE A 71 -1.50 -69.23 -22.32
C ILE A 71 -0.24 -70.05 -22.02
N ARG A 72 0.37 -70.65 -23.05
CA ARG A 72 1.58 -71.48 -22.91
C ARG A 72 2.75 -70.70 -22.33
N GLU A 73 3.00 -69.48 -22.81
CA GLU A 73 4.13 -68.66 -22.35
C GLU A 73 3.88 -68.07 -20.95
N VAL A 74 2.64 -67.70 -20.62
CA VAL A 74 2.35 -66.97 -19.37
C VAL A 74 2.04 -67.88 -18.18
N SER A 75 1.36 -69.01 -18.41
CA SER A 75 0.93 -69.93 -17.34
C SER A 75 2.04 -70.37 -16.36
N PRO A 76 3.30 -70.61 -16.74
CA PRO A 76 4.36 -70.98 -15.78
C PRO A 76 4.67 -69.87 -14.76
N HIS A 77 4.33 -68.63 -15.09
CA HIS A 77 4.77 -67.43 -14.36
C HIS A 77 3.66 -66.74 -13.57
N ILE A 78 2.41 -67.16 -13.70
CA ILE A 78 1.26 -66.55 -12.98
C ILE A 78 1.47 -66.59 -11.46
N SER A 79 1.90 -67.73 -10.92
CA SER A 79 2.26 -67.87 -9.50
C SER A 79 3.27 -66.83 -8.99
N SER A 80 4.11 -66.27 -9.86
CA SER A 80 5.10 -65.26 -9.47
C SER A 80 4.52 -63.84 -9.33
N ASN A 81 3.30 -63.60 -9.79
CA ASN A 81 2.56 -62.35 -9.61
C ASN A 81 1.23 -62.61 -8.91
N TYR A 82 1.23 -62.47 -7.58
CA TYR A 82 0.06 -62.75 -6.75
C TYR A 82 -1.16 -61.90 -7.13
N LEU A 83 -0.98 -60.64 -7.54
CA LEU A 83 -2.10 -59.77 -7.90
C LEU A 83 -2.81 -60.29 -9.15
N LEU A 84 -2.03 -60.72 -10.14
CA LEU A 84 -2.52 -61.26 -11.39
C LEU A 84 -3.17 -62.63 -11.21
N TYR A 85 -2.54 -63.53 -10.44
CA TYR A 85 -3.16 -64.77 -9.99
C TYR A 85 -4.50 -64.50 -9.31
N ASN A 86 -4.51 -63.61 -8.31
CA ASN A 86 -5.70 -63.33 -7.53
C ASN A 86 -6.80 -62.71 -8.40
N PHE A 87 -6.45 -61.89 -9.39
CA PHE A 87 -7.38 -61.36 -10.37
C PHE A 87 -8.08 -62.48 -11.16
N PHE A 88 -7.33 -63.39 -11.78
CA PHE A 88 -7.90 -64.50 -12.55
C PHE A 88 -8.65 -65.51 -11.69
N ALA A 89 -8.16 -65.80 -10.48
CA ALA A 89 -8.86 -66.63 -9.52
C ALA A 89 -10.21 -66.02 -9.12
N ASN A 90 -10.29 -64.70 -8.93
CA ASN A 90 -11.56 -64.03 -8.64
C ASN A 90 -12.51 -64.01 -9.85
N LEU A 91 -11.99 -63.91 -11.07
CA LEU A 91 -12.81 -64.01 -12.28
C LEU A 91 -13.47 -65.38 -12.39
N ASN A 92 -12.68 -66.46 -12.25
CA ASN A 92 -13.21 -67.82 -12.27
C ASN A 92 -14.15 -68.08 -11.08
N TYR A 93 -13.84 -67.56 -9.89
CA TYR A 93 -14.74 -67.66 -8.74
C TYR A 93 -16.11 -67.01 -8.98
N LYS A 94 -16.16 -65.89 -9.71
CA LYS A 94 -17.44 -65.25 -10.09
C LYS A 94 -18.22 -66.09 -11.09
N VAL A 95 -17.55 -66.70 -12.07
CA VAL A 95 -18.20 -67.62 -13.02
C VAL A 95 -18.82 -68.78 -12.25
N LEU A 96 -18.08 -69.35 -11.31
CA LEU A 96 -18.59 -70.40 -10.42
C LEU A 96 -19.78 -69.91 -9.60
N GLN A 97 -19.68 -68.75 -8.94
CA GLN A 97 -20.78 -68.20 -8.15
C GLN A 97 -22.06 -67.97 -8.98
N MET A 98 -21.92 -67.49 -10.23
CA MET A 98 -23.08 -67.32 -11.12
C MET A 98 -23.73 -68.66 -11.46
N LEU A 99 -22.94 -69.73 -11.62
CA LEU A 99 -23.47 -71.07 -11.84
C LEU A 99 -24.14 -71.59 -10.57
N GLU A 100 -23.53 -71.40 -9.39
CA GLU A 100 -24.15 -71.78 -8.11
C GLU A 100 -25.50 -71.06 -7.88
N GLU A 101 -25.61 -69.78 -8.23
CA GLU A 101 -26.83 -68.96 -8.09
C GLU A 101 -27.96 -69.39 -9.04
N GLN A 102 -27.66 -70.04 -10.16
CA GLN A 102 -28.68 -70.57 -11.07
C GLN A 102 -29.41 -71.78 -10.49
N PHE A 103 -28.87 -72.40 -9.43
CA PHE A 103 -29.39 -73.63 -8.85
C PHE A 103 -29.86 -73.40 -7.41
N THR A 104 -31.17 -73.48 -7.22
CA THR A 104 -31.88 -73.20 -5.96
C THR A 104 -31.44 -74.10 -4.80
N ASP A 105 -30.97 -75.31 -5.09
CA ASP A 105 -30.56 -76.29 -4.09
C ASP A 105 -29.04 -76.51 -4.02
N PHE A 106 -28.21 -75.76 -4.76
CA PHE A 106 -26.76 -76.03 -4.78
C PHE A 106 -26.12 -75.95 -3.39
N HIS A 107 -26.59 -75.05 -2.53
CA HIS A 107 -26.06 -74.92 -1.17
C HIS A 107 -26.47 -76.05 -0.22
N SER A 108 -27.55 -76.80 -0.50
CA SER A 108 -28.01 -77.91 0.35
C SER A 108 -27.30 -79.23 0.06
N LEU A 109 -26.65 -79.35 -1.11
CA LEU A 109 -25.87 -80.51 -1.51
C LEU A 109 -24.58 -80.68 -0.67
N SER A 110 -24.24 -81.93 -0.38
CA SER A 110 -22.93 -82.33 0.15
C SER A 110 -21.81 -82.03 -0.85
N LEU A 111 -20.56 -82.08 -0.38
CA LEU A 111 -19.42 -81.79 -1.25
C LEU A 111 -19.29 -82.79 -2.41
N GLU A 112 -19.58 -84.07 -2.16
CA GLU A 112 -19.55 -85.12 -3.20
C GLU A 112 -20.69 -84.92 -4.20
N GLU A 113 -21.92 -84.65 -3.74
CA GLU A 113 -23.06 -84.37 -4.63
C GLU A 113 -22.80 -83.13 -5.50
N LYS A 114 -22.20 -82.06 -4.95
CA LYS A 114 -21.77 -80.90 -5.75
C LYS A 114 -20.76 -81.27 -6.82
N THR A 115 -19.83 -82.15 -6.49
CA THR A 115 -18.77 -82.55 -7.40
C THR A 115 -19.32 -83.34 -8.57
N ASP A 116 -20.19 -84.31 -8.30
CA ASP A 116 -20.82 -85.14 -9.33
C ASP A 116 -21.75 -84.29 -10.22
N TYR A 117 -22.50 -83.39 -9.60
CA TYR A 117 -23.36 -82.44 -10.31
C TYR A 117 -22.59 -81.51 -11.24
N LEU A 118 -21.52 -80.86 -10.75
CA LEU A 118 -20.70 -80.01 -11.61
C LEU A 118 -20.00 -80.80 -12.71
N TYR A 119 -19.66 -82.06 -12.47
CA TYR A 119 -19.11 -82.94 -13.49
C TYR A 119 -20.14 -83.29 -14.58
N GLU A 120 -21.40 -83.51 -14.22
CA GLU A 120 -22.51 -83.71 -15.17
C GLU A 120 -22.65 -82.49 -16.09
N LEU A 121 -22.59 -81.27 -15.53
CA LEU A 121 -22.59 -80.04 -16.34
C LEU A 121 -21.41 -79.95 -17.32
N VAL A 122 -20.26 -80.54 -16.99
CA VAL A 122 -19.11 -80.62 -17.92
C VAL A 122 -19.37 -81.64 -19.03
N GLN A 123 -20.05 -82.75 -18.74
CA GLN A 123 -20.44 -83.74 -19.75
C GLN A 123 -21.50 -83.20 -20.72
N GLU A 124 -22.43 -82.40 -20.20
CA GLU A 124 -23.48 -81.72 -20.98
C GLU A 124 -22.98 -80.47 -21.72
N GLU A 125 -21.68 -80.14 -21.59
CA GLU A 125 -21.03 -78.94 -22.14
C GLU A 125 -21.61 -77.60 -21.64
N GLU A 126 -22.39 -77.62 -20.56
CA GLU A 126 -22.92 -76.42 -19.89
C GLU A 126 -21.84 -75.71 -19.04
N MET A 127 -20.85 -76.46 -18.56
CA MET A 127 -19.67 -75.96 -17.86
C MET A 127 -18.38 -76.39 -18.57
N GLY A 128 -17.42 -75.46 -18.73
CA GLY A 128 -16.08 -75.83 -19.20
C GLY A 128 -15.32 -76.69 -18.20
N TYR A 129 -14.61 -77.72 -18.66
CA TYR A 129 -13.76 -78.57 -17.80
C TYR A 129 -12.71 -77.76 -17.02
N SER A 130 -12.20 -76.67 -17.59
CA SER A 130 -11.29 -75.71 -16.94
C SER A 130 -11.92 -75.03 -15.72
N THR A 131 -13.20 -74.65 -15.81
CA THR A 131 -13.99 -74.07 -14.71
C THR A 131 -14.17 -75.08 -13.59
N TYR A 132 -14.46 -76.33 -13.94
CA TYR A 132 -14.57 -77.43 -12.98
C TYR A 132 -13.23 -77.74 -12.29
N ILE A 133 -12.12 -77.79 -13.04
CA ILE A 133 -10.76 -77.92 -12.47
C ILE A 133 -10.46 -76.78 -11.49
N ASN A 134 -10.82 -75.54 -11.83
CA ASN A 134 -10.64 -74.40 -10.93
C ASN A 134 -11.49 -74.52 -9.66
N TRP A 135 -12.71 -75.05 -9.74
CA TRP A 135 -13.54 -75.34 -8.57
C TRP A 135 -12.92 -76.41 -7.68
N LEU A 136 -12.50 -77.53 -8.26
CA LEU A 136 -11.79 -78.62 -7.57
C LEU A 136 -10.52 -78.11 -6.88
N ARG A 137 -9.75 -77.22 -7.54
CA ARG A 137 -8.52 -76.62 -6.99
C ARG A 137 -8.74 -75.94 -5.63
N PHE A 138 -9.90 -75.31 -5.41
CA PHE A 138 -10.22 -74.65 -4.13
C PHE A 138 -10.79 -75.58 -3.06
N HIS A 139 -10.96 -76.87 -3.36
CA HIS A 139 -11.48 -77.89 -2.44
C HIS A 139 -10.44 -79.01 -2.26
N GLU A 140 -9.60 -78.88 -1.24
CA GLU A 140 -8.46 -79.77 -0.96
C GLU A 140 -8.83 -81.27 -0.94
N GLN A 141 -10.00 -81.62 -0.39
CA GLN A 141 -10.49 -82.99 -0.32
C GLN A 141 -10.73 -83.63 -1.70
N LEU A 142 -10.88 -82.82 -2.75
CA LEU A 142 -11.22 -83.24 -4.11
C LEU A 142 -10.05 -83.15 -5.09
N HIS A 143 -8.85 -82.80 -4.62
CA HIS A 143 -7.67 -82.64 -5.47
C HIS A 143 -7.33 -83.90 -6.30
N HIS A 144 -7.63 -85.09 -5.77
CA HIS A 144 -7.46 -86.35 -6.48
C HIS A 144 -8.24 -86.43 -7.81
N ARG A 145 -9.42 -85.79 -7.88
CA ARG A 145 -10.26 -85.78 -9.09
C ARG A 145 -9.69 -84.91 -10.21
N ILE A 146 -8.83 -83.94 -9.92
CA ILE A 146 -8.24 -83.07 -10.94
C ILE A 146 -7.43 -83.90 -11.96
N LEU A 147 -6.74 -84.93 -11.49
CA LEU A 147 -5.99 -85.84 -12.35
C LEU A 147 -6.91 -86.61 -13.32
N GLU A 148 -8.06 -87.08 -12.85
CA GLU A 148 -9.05 -87.80 -13.65
C GLU A 148 -9.65 -86.89 -14.73
N VAL A 149 -9.91 -85.62 -14.41
CA VAL A 149 -10.41 -84.65 -15.38
C VAL A 149 -9.38 -84.39 -16.48
N PHE A 150 -8.09 -84.25 -16.14
CA PHE A 150 -7.04 -84.12 -17.15
C PHE A 150 -6.83 -85.40 -17.98
N GLN A 151 -7.06 -86.59 -17.41
CA GLN A 151 -7.04 -87.84 -18.18
C GLN A 151 -8.14 -87.87 -19.24
N LEU A 152 -9.34 -87.40 -18.90
CA LEU A 152 -10.50 -87.44 -19.78
C LEU A 152 -10.49 -86.30 -20.82
N TYR A 153 -10.17 -85.08 -20.39
CA TYR A 153 -10.21 -83.87 -21.22
C TYR A 153 -8.82 -83.41 -21.66
N GLY A 154 -7.81 -84.25 -21.53
CA GLY A 154 -6.43 -83.88 -21.81
C GLY A 154 -6.21 -83.43 -23.25
N GLU A 155 -6.84 -84.07 -24.23
CA GLU A 155 -6.74 -83.66 -25.64
C GLU A 155 -7.33 -82.26 -25.84
N LYS A 156 -8.53 -82.01 -25.30
CA LYS A 156 -9.17 -80.68 -25.32
C LYS A 156 -8.32 -79.62 -24.61
N PHE A 157 -7.67 -79.98 -23.50
CA PHE A 157 -6.71 -79.11 -22.81
C PHE A 157 -5.50 -78.78 -23.67
N GLU A 158 -4.88 -79.77 -24.31
CA GLU A 158 -3.74 -79.58 -25.21
C GLU A 158 -4.13 -78.67 -26.39
N GLU A 159 -5.33 -78.86 -26.95
CA GLU A 159 -5.89 -78.04 -28.03
C GLU A 159 -6.17 -76.60 -27.58
N GLU A 160 -6.76 -76.38 -26.40
CA GLU A 160 -7.14 -75.02 -25.97
C GLU A 160 -5.96 -74.20 -25.44
N THR A 161 -4.98 -74.86 -24.82
CA THR A 161 -3.85 -74.20 -24.15
C THR A 161 -2.55 -74.24 -24.95
N GLY A 162 -2.40 -75.18 -25.88
CA GLY A 162 -1.13 -75.45 -26.56
C GLY A 162 -0.06 -76.06 -25.65
N ILE A 163 -0.41 -76.51 -24.43
CA ILE A 163 0.49 -77.13 -23.46
C ILE A 163 0.27 -78.64 -23.52
N GLN A 164 1.33 -79.40 -23.85
CA GLN A 164 1.27 -80.86 -23.86
C GLN A 164 1.29 -81.42 -22.43
N LEU A 165 0.35 -82.31 -22.13
CA LEU A 165 0.33 -83.05 -20.88
C LEU A 165 1.35 -84.20 -20.95
N PRO A 166 2.06 -84.48 -19.85
CA PRO A 166 3.05 -85.55 -19.83
C PRO A 166 2.34 -86.91 -19.92
N PRO A 167 3.04 -87.96 -20.40
CA PRO A 167 2.45 -89.30 -20.56
C PRO A 167 1.83 -89.88 -19.28
N SER A 168 2.23 -89.40 -18.09
CA SER A 168 1.65 -89.79 -16.80
C SER A 168 0.14 -89.51 -16.67
N PHE A 169 -0.40 -88.60 -17.50
CA PHE A 169 -1.83 -88.29 -17.55
C PHE A 169 -2.64 -89.23 -18.46
N ASN A 170 -2.05 -90.26 -19.10
CA ASN A 170 -2.78 -91.27 -19.90
C ASN A 170 -3.89 -90.70 -20.83
N VAL A 171 -3.61 -89.57 -21.49
CA VAL A 171 -4.58 -88.88 -22.34
C VAL A 171 -4.94 -89.76 -23.55
N LYS A 172 -6.24 -90.02 -23.76
CA LYS A 172 -6.74 -90.76 -24.92
C LYS A 172 -6.68 -89.85 -26.16
N ARG A 173 -5.59 -89.90 -26.92
CA ARG A 173 -5.45 -89.18 -28.20
C ARG A 173 -6.04 -90.06 -29.32
N GLU A 174 -7.14 -89.64 -29.95
CA GLU A 174 -7.72 -90.40 -31.06
C GLU A 174 -6.94 -90.13 -32.37
N GLU A 175 -6.26 -91.16 -32.90
CA GLU A 175 -5.62 -91.08 -34.22
C GLU A 175 -6.68 -90.99 -35.33
N LYS A 176 -6.92 -89.80 -35.88
CA LYS A 176 -7.74 -89.63 -37.09
C LYS A 176 -7.02 -90.21 -38.32
N LYS A 177 -7.34 -91.45 -38.67
CA LYS A 177 -6.99 -92.10 -39.95
C LYS A 177 -8.09 -91.88 -40.99
N GLU A 178 -7.76 -91.21 -42.08
CA GLU A 178 -8.59 -91.20 -43.30
C GLU A 178 -8.28 -92.46 -44.13
N GLU A 179 -9.19 -93.43 -44.10
CA GLU A 179 -9.18 -94.59 -45.00
C GLU A 179 -9.88 -94.27 -46.33
N LYS A 180 -9.23 -94.67 -47.44
CA LYS A 180 -9.77 -94.63 -48.80
C LYS A 180 -10.25 -96.02 -49.18
N GLU A 181 -11.49 -96.18 -49.66
CA GLU A 181 -11.82 -97.31 -50.54
C GLU A 181 -13.05 -97.14 -51.45
N ASP A 182 -12.85 -97.65 -52.68
CA ASP A 182 -13.73 -98.33 -53.63
C ASP A 182 -14.69 -97.67 -54.64
N ALA A 183 -14.70 -98.27 -55.83
CA ALA A 183 -15.11 -97.69 -57.11
C ALA A 183 -16.63 -97.69 -57.40
N LEU A 184 -17.45 -98.39 -56.62
CA LEU A 184 -18.92 -98.25 -56.64
C LEU A 184 -19.42 -97.13 -55.72
N TYR A 185 -18.63 -96.79 -54.70
CA TYR A 185 -18.72 -95.47 -54.08
C TYR A 185 -18.32 -94.39 -55.09
N LYS A 186 -17.35 -94.54 -56.01
CA LYS A 186 -17.06 -93.43 -56.95
C LYS A 186 -18.23 -92.94 -57.81
N GLU A 187 -19.21 -93.76 -58.19
CA GLU A 187 -20.39 -93.29 -58.93
C GLU A 187 -21.47 -92.72 -58.00
N LEU A 188 -21.77 -93.39 -56.89
CA LEU A 188 -22.70 -92.88 -55.89
C LEU A 188 -22.13 -91.64 -55.18
N THR A 189 -20.86 -91.65 -54.81
CA THR A 189 -20.02 -90.51 -54.43
C THR A 189 -19.79 -89.55 -55.57
N ASN A 190 -19.87 -89.85 -56.87
CA ASN A 190 -19.83 -88.79 -57.88
C ASN A 190 -21.17 -88.07 -57.99
N ILE A 191 -22.30 -88.78 -57.83
CA ILE A 191 -23.64 -88.18 -57.81
C ILE A 191 -23.86 -87.44 -56.48
N ILE A 192 -23.53 -88.07 -55.34
CA ILE A 192 -23.48 -87.42 -54.04
C ILE A 192 -22.46 -86.30 -54.10
N ARG A 193 -21.22 -86.45 -54.57
CA ARG A 193 -20.27 -85.32 -54.73
C ARG A 193 -20.77 -84.28 -55.72
N LEU A 194 -21.57 -84.57 -56.73
CA LEU A 194 -22.17 -83.55 -57.60
C LEU A 194 -23.31 -82.81 -56.89
N LEU A 195 -24.19 -83.52 -56.18
CA LEU A 195 -25.29 -82.94 -55.39
C LEU A 195 -24.77 -82.20 -54.15
N THR A 196 -23.78 -82.75 -53.47
CA THR A 196 -22.98 -82.19 -52.39
C THR A 196 -22.13 -81.05 -52.95
N ASN A 197 -21.53 -81.11 -54.14
CA ASN A 197 -20.85 -79.96 -54.76
C ASN A 197 -21.83 -78.88 -55.19
N VAL A 198 -23.07 -79.19 -55.58
CA VAL A 198 -24.11 -78.21 -55.93
C VAL A 198 -24.69 -77.59 -54.67
N ARG A 199 -24.96 -78.38 -53.62
CA ARG A 199 -25.37 -77.93 -52.30
C ARG A 199 -24.27 -77.15 -51.60
N ASP A 200 -23.03 -77.60 -51.68
CA ASP A 200 -21.85 -76.95 -51.13
C ASP A 200 -21.42 -75.79 -52.03
N ARG A 201 -21.71 -75.76 -53.34
CA ARG A 201 -21.62 -74.54 -54.15
C ARG A 201 -22.67 -73.54 -53.75
N ALA A 202 -23.93 -73.94 -53.58
CA ALA A 202 -25.00 -73.02 -53.17
C ALA A 202 -24.77 -72.51 -51.73
N LYS A 203 -24.31 -73.38 -50.82
CA LYS A 203 -23.87 -72.98 -49.47
C LYS A 203 -22.58 -72.17 -49.53
N ASN A 204 -21.59 -72.51 -50.35
CA ASN A 204 -20.36 -71.72 -50.48
C ASN A 204 -20.61 -70.39 -51.18
N GLU A 205 -21.54 -70.30 -52.12
CA GLU A 205 -21.96 -69.04 -52.75
C GLU A 205 -22.73 -68.20 -51.73
N SER A 206 -23.64 -68.80 -50.95
CA SER A 206 -24.30 -68.12 -49.83
C SER A 206 -23.33 -67.67 -48.73
N PHE A 207 -22.38 -68.52 -48.33
CA PHE A 207 -21.33 -68.19 -47.36
C PHE A 207 -20.33 -67.19 -47.94
N LYS A 208 -20.03 -67.24 -49.23
CA LYS A 208 -19.18 -66.28 -49.93
C LYS A 208 -19.86 -64.93 -50.03
N GLU A 209 -21.16 -64.88 -50.34
CA GLU A 209 -21.96 -63.65 -50.30
C GLU A 209 -22.01 -63.07 -48.88
N GLN A 210 -22.28 -63.89 -47.86
CA GLN A 210 -22.25 -63.46 -46.45
C GLN A 210 -20.85 -63.02 -46.02
N TYR A 211 -19.79 -63.70 -46.47
CA TYR A 211 -18.41 -63.33 -46.18
C TYR A 211 -18.03 -62.02 -46.88
N GLU A 212 -18.41 -61.83 -48.14
CA GLU A 212 -18.21 -60.57 -48.88
C GLU A 212 -19.00 -59.42 -48.26
N GLU A 213 -20.23 -59.66 -47.79
CA GLU A 213 -21.03 -58.68 -47.06
C GLU A 213 -20.38 -58.31 -45.72
N LYS A 214 -19.95 -59.31 -44.94
CA LYS A 214 -19.23 -59.08 -43.67
C LYS A 214 -17.87 -58.42 -43.90
N GLN A 215 -17.18 -58.75 -44.97
CA GLN A 215 -15.92 -58.10 -45.35
C GLN A 215 -16.15 -56.63 -45.70
N LYS A 216 -17.22 -56.31 -46.44
CA LYS A 216 -17.63 -54.92 -46.70
C LYS A 216 -18.01 -54.17 -45.42
N GLU A 217 -18.70 -54.83 -44.49
CA GLU A 217 -19.05 -54.27 -43.17
C GLU A 217 -17.78 -53.99 -42.35
N VAL A 218 -16.84 -54.93 -42.30
CA VAL A 218 -15.52 -54.76 -41.65
C VAL A 218 -14.74 -53.62 -42.29
N GLU A 219 -14.69 -53.52 -43.61
CA GLU A 219 -14.03 -52.40 -44.30
C GLU A 219 -14.69 -51.05 -43.99
N GLN A 220 -16.03 -51.00 -43.89
CA GLN A 220 -16.76 -49.80 -43.47
C GLN A 220 -16.43 -49.43 -42.03
N LEU A 221 -16.45 -50.39 -41.11
CA LEU A 221 -16.07 -50.18 -39.72
C LEU A 221 -14.62 -49.73 -39.60
N HIS A 222 -13.70 -50.28 -40.38
CA HIS A 222 -12.30 -49.87 -40.40
C HIS A 222 -12.14 -48.42 -40.86
N LYS A 223 -12.90 -48.02 -41.90
CA LYS A 223 -12.94 -46.61 -42.36
C LYS A 223 -13.51 -45.68 -41.29
N GLN A 224 -14.58 -46.10 -40.61
CA GLN A 224 -15.15 -45.33 -39.49
C GLN A 224 -14.17 -45.21 -38.32
N LEU A 225 -13.49 -46.30 -37.95
CA LEU A 225 -12.49 -46.31 -36.89
C LEU A 225 -11.31 -45.38 -37.22
N SER A 226 -10.81 -45.43 -38.46
CA SER A 226 -9.77 -44.52 -38.94
C SER A 226 -10.23 -43.06 -38.83
N ALA A 227 -11.44 -42.74 -39.29
CA ALA A 227 -11.98 -41.39 -39.23
C ALA A 227 -12.13 -40.88 -37.78
N VAL A 228 -12.60 -41.74 -36.87
CA VAL A 228 -12.70 -41.40 -35.44
C VAL A 228 -11.31 -41.21 -34.82
N THR A 229 -10.34 -42.03 -35.19
CA THR A 229 -8.95 -41.92 -34.72
C THR A 229 -8.33 -40.59 -35.17
N ASP A 230 -8.54 -40.20 -36.43
CA ASP A 230 -8.08 -38.92 -36.96
C ASP A 230 -8.76 -37.73 -36.26
N GLN A 231 -10.06 -37.84 -35.98
CA GLN A 231 -10.79 -36.84 -35.20
C GLN A 231 -10.24 -36.73 -33.77
N LEU A 232 -9.96 -37.85 -33.11
CA LEU A 232 -9.38 -37.90 -31.77
C LEU A 232 -8.01 -37.21 -31.76
N ASN A 233 -7.12 -37.58 -32.68
CA ASN A 233 -5.80 -36.98 -32.83
C ASN A 233 -5.88 -35.47 -33.09
N SER A 234 -6.84 -35.03 -33.91
CA SER A 234 -7.10 -33.60 -34.16
C SER A 234 -7.55 -32.88 -32.89
N LYS A 235 -8.45 -33.49 -32.10
CA LYS A 235 -8.93 -32.93 -30.83
C LYS A 235 -7.85 -32.89 -29.75
N GLU A 236 -7.02 -33.90 -29.64
CA GLU A 236 -5.87 -33.90 -28.73
C GLU A 236 -4.88 -32.79 -29.08
N ASN A 237 -4.60 -32.59 -30.37
CA ASN A 237 -3.76 -31.49 -30.83
C ASN A 237 -4.37 -30.11 -30.53
N GLN A 238 -5.69 -29.95 -30.68
CA GLN A 238 -6.40 -28.74 -30.29
C GLN A 238 -6.31 -28.49 -28.78
N LEU A 239 -6.52 -29.54 -27.97
CA LEU A 239 -6.43 -29.48 -26.51
C LEU A 239 -5.01 -29.10 -26.05
N ALA A 240 -3.98 -29.68 -26.66
CA ALA A 240 -2.59 -29.35 -26.35
C ALA A 240 -2.25 -27.88 -26.69
N LYS A 241 -2.80 -27.34 -27.80
CA LYS A 241 -2.65 -25.91 -28.15
C LYS A 241 -3.35 -25.01 -27.12
N GLN A 242 -4.59 -25.33 -26.76
CA GLN A 242 -5.35 -24.60 -25.75
C GLN A 242 -4.68 -24.63 -24.37
N MET A 243 -4.11 -25.77 -23.97
CA MET A 243 -3.35 -25.86 -22.71
C MET A 243 -2.09 -24.97 -22.72
N LYS A 244 -1.37 -24.90 -23.84
CA LYS A 244 -0.22 -23.99 -23.99
C LYS A 244 -0.65 -22.52 -23.92
N GLU A 245 -1.78 -22.17 -24.53
CA GLU A 245 -2.35 -20.81 -24.45
C GLU A 245 -2.80 -20.46 -23.04
N ALA A 246 -3.51 -21.38 -22.36
CA ALA A 246 -3.91 -21.22 -20.97
C ALA A 246 -2.70 -21.00 -20.05
N ALA A 247 -1.62 -21.77 -20.23
CA ALA A 247 -0.39 -21.59 -19.47
C ALA A 247 0.27 -20.22 -19.73
N LYS A 248 0.25 -19.73 -20.98
CA LYS A 248 0.75 -18.38 -21.32
C LYS A 248 -0.10 -17.28 -20.69
N LEU A 249 -1.43 -17.43 -20.71
CA LEU A 249 -2.36 -16.48 -20.10
C LEU A 249 -2.22 -16.47 -18.58
N ALA A 250 -2.04 -17.63 -17.93
CA ALA A 250 -1.80 -17.72 -16.50
C ALA A 250 -0.52 -16.95 -16.09
N LYS A 251 0.57 -17.11 -16.84
CA LYS A 251 1.81 -16.34 -16.60
C LYS A 251 1.61 -14.83 -16.79
N LYS A 252 0.86 -14.42 -17.82
CA LYS A 252 0.53 -12.99 -18.03
C LYS A 252 -0.31 -12.45 -16.87
N LEU A 253 -1.28 -13.22 -16.39
CA LEU A 253 -2.12 -12.84 -15.26
C LEU A 253 -1.29 -12.65 -13.98
N GLU A 254 -0.34 -13.55 -13.71
CA GLU A 254 0.57 -13.45 -12.56
C GLU A 254 1.45 -12.18 -12.64
N VAL A 255 1.99 -11.87 -13.82
CA VAL A 255 2.77 -10.64 -14.03
C VAL A 255 1.91 -9.39 -13.81
N GLU A 256 0.69 -9.35 -14.32
CA GLU A 256 -0.21 -8.21 -14.12
C GLU A 256 -0.66 -8.09 -12.65
N GLN A 257 -0.88 -9.21 -11.94
CA GLN A 257 -1.15 -9.19 -10.50
C GLN A 257 0.02 -8.61 -9.71
N GLN A 258 1.26 -8.96 -10.05
CA GLN A 258 2.45 -8.36 -9.42
C GLN A 258 2.53 -6.85 -9.68
N LYS A 259 2.23 -6.39 -10.90
CA LYS A 259 2.16 -4.94 -11.22
C LYS A 259 1.08 -4.22 -10.40
N VAL A 260 -0.08 -4.84 -10.20
CA VAL A 260 -1.16 -4.27 -9.37
C VAL A 260 -0.71 -4.14 -7.92
N ILE A 261 -0.08 -5.17 -7.35
CA ILE A 261 0.46 -5.14 -5.98
C ILE A 261 1.50 -4.02 -5.84
N GLN A 262 2.39 -3.87 -6.83
CA GLN A 262 3.41 -2.83 -6.83
C GLN A 262 2.78 -1.42 -6.85
N LYS A 263 1.83 -1.18 -7.76
CA LYS A 263 1.09 0.10 -7.83
C LYS A 263 0.32 0.41 -6.56
N GLN A 264 -0.24 -0.61 -5.89
CA GLN A 264 -0.94 -0.43 -4.63
C GLN A 264 0.01 -0.01 -3.50
N LYS A 265 1.22 -0.55 -3.46
CA LYS A 265 2.27 -0.11 -2.51
C LYS A 265 2.70 1.34 -2.77
N GLU A 266 2.93 1.70 -4.03
CA GLU A 266 3.27 3.06 -4.43
C GLU A 266 2.15 4.06 -4.07
N ALA A 267 0.89 3.71 -4.34
CA ALA A 267 -0.25 4.51 -3.93
C ALA A 267 -0.33 4.68 -2.40
N GLY A 268 -0.01 3.63 -1.63
CA GLY A 268 0.08 3.69 -0.17
C GLY A 268 1.18 4.64 0.32
N GLN A 269 2.37 4.59 -0.30
CA GLN A 269 3.48 5.49 0.02
C GLN A 269 3.13 6.95 -0.30
N LEU A 270 2.60 7.22 -1.49
CA LEU A 270 2.12 8.55 -1.88
C LEU A 270 1.02 9.06 -0.93
N GLY A 271 0.11 8.19 -0.50
CA GLY A 271 -0.91 8.53 0.50
C GLY A 271 -0.31 8.99 1.82
N GLN A 272 0.76 8.34 2.29
CA GLN A 272 1.49 8.77 3.50
C GLN A 272 2.21 10.10 3.31
N GLU A 273 2.84 10.33 2.14
CA GLU A 273 3.48 11.61 1.81
C GLU A 273 2.47 12.75 1.77
N VAL A 274 1.31 12.55 1.13
CA VAL A 274 0.21 13.52 1.13
C VAL A 274 -0.28 13.79 2.55
N GLY A 275 -0.38 12.77 3.40
CA GLY A 275 -0.71 12.94 4.82
C GLY A 275 0.29 13.82 5.58
N LYS A 276 1.60 13.58 5.38
CA LYS A 276 2.67 14.39 5.97
C LYS A 276 2.63 15.85 5.48
N LEU A 277 2.45 16.06 4.17
CA LEU A 277 2.35 17.39 3.57
C LEU A 277 1.13 18.16 4.10
N ARG A 278 -0.03 17.50 4.25
CA ARG A 278 -1.20 18.13 4.89
C ARG A 278 -0.90 18.59 6.31
N GLY A 279 -0.24 17.76 7.12
CA GLY A 279 0.20 18.14 8.46
C GLY A 279 1.12 19.36 8.46
N GLN A 280 2.11 19.40 7.57
CA GLN A 280 3.00 20.56 7.42
C GLN A 280 2.25 21.83 7.01
N VAL A 281 1.29 21.73 6.09
CA VAL A 281 0.45 22.86 5.67
C VAL A 281 -0.38 23.39 6.84
N GLU A 282 -0.98 22.51 7.64
CA GLU A 282 -1.74 22.90 8.83
C GLU A 282 -0.87 23.61 9.87
N GLU A 283 0.33 23.09 10.14
CA GLU A 283 1.30 23.71 11.05
C GLU A 283 1.74 25.09 10.57
N LEU A 284 2.09 25.22 9.30
CA LEU A 284 2.48 26.50 8.69
C LEU A 284 1.32 27.49 8.71
N THR A 285 0.09 27.03 8.46
CA THR A 285 -1.10 27.88 8.54
C THR A 285 -1.32 28.41 9.96
N LYS A 286 -1.14 27.57 10.99
CA LYS A 286 -1.20 27.99 12.40
C LYS A 286 -0.12 29.01 12.73
N LYS A 287 1.13 28.76 12.33
CA LYS A 287 2.25 29.70 12.52
C LYS A 287 1.98 31.04 11.84
N ASN A 288 1.46 31.03 10.61
CA ASN A 288 1.15 32.25 9.87
C ASN A 288 0.05 33.07 10.57
N LYS A 289 -1.03 32.42 11.04
CA LYS A 289 -2.07 33.09 11.84
C LYS A 289 -1.52 33.72 13.12
N ALA A 290 -0.64 33.02 13.83
CA ALA A 290 -0.02 33.54 15.04
C ALA A 290 0.87 34.77 14.75
N LEU A 291 1.70 34.70 13.70
CA LEU A 291 2.53 35.83 13.28
C LEU A 291 1.67 37.02 12.83
N GLN A 292 0.58 36.79 12.11
CA GLN A 292 -0.34 37.85 11.69
C GLN A 292 -0.95 38.57 12.90
N GLN A 293 -1.37 37.83 13.93
CA GLN A 293 -1.84 38.41 15.19
C GLN A 293 -0.75 39.21 15.92
N GLU A 294 0.49 38.73 15.91
CA GLU A 294 1.62 39.46 16.51
C GLU A 294 1.87 40.78 15.77
N VAL A 295 1.84 40.78 14.43
CA VAL A 295 1.98 41.98 13.60
C VAL A 295 0.86 42.98 13.88
N GLU A 296 -0.40 42.52 13.95
CA GLU A 296 -1.55 43.38 14.28
C GLU A 296 -1.40 44.02 15.68
N ASN A 297 -0.97 43.23 16.67
CA ASN A 297 -0.73 43.73 18.02
C ASN A 297 0.39 44.77 18.07
N LYS A 298 1.52 44.52 17.40
CA LYS A 298 2.63 45.48 17.31
C LYS A 298 2.22 46.75 16.57
N SER A 299 1.44 46.62 15.49
CA SER A 299 0.91 47.78 14.76
C SER A 299 0.01 48.65 15.65
N ARG A 300 -0.86 48.04 16.45
CA ARG A 300 -1.68 48.77 17.44
C ARG A 300 -0.83 49.46 18.51
N GLN A 301 0.19 48.78 19.04
CA GLN A 301 1.12 49.39 20.00
C GLN A 301 1.87 50.56 19.40
N MET A 302 2.38 50.42 18.18
CA MET A 302 3.05 51.50 17.46
C MET A 302 2.12 52.69 17.26
N SER A 303 0.87 52.48 16.82
CA SER A 303 -0.12 53.55 16.68
C SER A 303 -0.41 54.28 17.99
N LYS A 304 -0.49 53.56 19.12
CA LYS A 304 -0.64 54.17 20.45
C LYS A 304 0.57 55.03 20.81
N LEU A 305 1.78 54.49 20.67
CA LEU A 305 3.02 55.22 20.95
C LEU A 305 3.18 56.46 20.07
N THR A 306 2.81 56.38 18.78
CA THR A 306 2.83 57.53 17.88
C THR A 306 1.93 58.65 18.39
N LYS A 307 0.69 58.33 18.80
CA LYS A 307 -0.23 59.32 19.37
C LYS A 307 0.29 59.92 20.68
N GLU A 308 0.83 59.08 21.56
CA GLU A 308 1.45 59.56 22.81
C GLU A 308 2.60 60.53 22.51
N ILE A 309 3.48 60.21 21.57
CA ILE A 309 4.59 61.09 21.15
C ILE A 309 4.05 62.41 20.59
N GLU A 310 3.02 62.38 19.73
CA GLU A 310 2.39 63.57 19.17
C GLU A 310 1.83 64.46 20.29
N GLU A 311 1.04 63.90 21.21
CA GLU A 311 0.47 64.61 22.35
C GLU A 311 1.55 65.21 23.27
N TRP A 312 2.59 64.43 23.61
CA TRP A 312 3.72 64.92 24.40
C TRP A 312 4.47 66.06 23.70
N SER A 313 4.68 65.94 22.39
CA SER A 313 5.37 66.95 21.60
C SER A 313 4.56 68.26 21.53
N GLU A 314 3.25 68.17 21.34
CA GLU A 314 2.35 69.31 21.30
C GLU A 314 2.25 70.00 22.67
N ASN A 315 2.14 69.22 23.75
CA ASN A 315 2.12 69.75 25.11
C ASN A 315 3.44 70.43 25.48
N ARG A 316 4.58 69.82 25.11
CA ARG A 316 5.90 70.43 25.32
C ARG A 316 6.02 71.74 24.55
N TRP A 317 5.56 71.79 23.29
CA TRP A 317 5.56 73.01 22.48
C TRP A 317 4.68 74.11 23.08
N LYS A 318 3.47 73.77 23.54
CA LYS A 318 2.57 74.71 24.23
C LYS A 318 3.22 75.28 25.49
N LEU A 319 3.85 74.44 26.30
CA LEU A 319 4.54 74.86 27.52
C LEU A 319 5.73 75.77 27.19
N GLU A 320 6.55 75.42 26.20
CA GLU A 320 7.69 76.24 25.78
C GLU A 320 7.23 77.61 25.26
N LYS A 321 6.19 77.62 24.44
CA LYS A 321 5.58 78.87 23.95
C LYS A 321 5.08 79.74 25.11
N ALA A 322 4.41 79.15 26.10
CA ALA A 322 3.93 79.87 27.27
C ALA A 322 5.07 80.44 28.13
N LYS A 323 6.16 79.67 28.34
CA LYS A 323 7.36 80.15 29.04
C LYS A 323 8.02 81.32 28.31
N ILE A 324 8.15 81.23 26.99
CA ILE A 324 8.71 82.31 26.17
C ILE A 324 7.83 83.56 26.30
N GLN A 325 6.51 83.40 26.20
CA GLN A 325 5.56 84.50 26.35
C GLN A 325 5.66 85.16 27.74
N GLN A 326 5.67 84.36 28.81
CA GLN A 326 5.84 84.86 30.18
C GLN A 326 7.17 85.61 30.34
N THR A 327 8.27 85.09 29.79
CA THR A 327 9.58 85.76 29.85
C THR A 327 9.55 87.11 29.14
N TYR A 328 8.86 87.21 27.99
CA TYR A 328 8.67 88.49 27.30
C TYR A 328 7.79 89.45 28.11
N GLU A 329 6.69 88.97 28.70
CA GLU A 329 5.80 89.78 29.55
C GLU A 329 6.55 90.33 30.78
N GLU A 330 7.33 89.49 31.47
CA GLU A 330 8.20 89.91 32.58
C GLU A 330 9.23 90.95 32.14
N ARG A 331 9.83 90.76 30.95
CA ARG A 331 10.80 91.72 30.41
C ARG A 331 10.15 93.05 30.04
N VAL A 332 8.94 93.03 29.49
CA VAL A 332 8.15 94.23 29.20
C VAL A 332 7.82 94.97 30.49
N ALA A 333 7.34 94.26 31.53
CA ALA A 333 7.03 94.86 32.83
C ALA A 333 8.28 95.52 33.48
N GLN A 334 9.45 94.87 33.42
CA GLN A 334 10.71 95.46 33.89
C GLN A 334 11.10 96.73 33.12
N LEU A 335 10.90 96.73 31.79
CA LEU A 335 11.17 97.90 30.96
C LEU A 335 10.19 99.04 31.27
N GLU A 336 8.91 98.73 31.47
CA GLU A 336 7.89 99.70 31.89
C GLU A 336 8.21 100.31 33.26
N GLU A 337 8.63 99.51 34.24
CA GLU A 337 9.06 99.99 35.55
C GLU A 337 10.28 100.91 35.43
N THR A 338 11.27 100.53 34.61
CA THR A 338 12.47 101.35 34.36
C THR A 338 12.08 102.69 33.71
N ILE A 339 11.16 102.68 32.75
CA ILE A 339 10.64 103.90 32.12
C ILE A 339 9.95 104.79 33.15
N GLN A 340 9.11 104.24 34.02
CA GLN A 340 8.44 105.00 35.08
C GLN A 340 9.43 105.60 36.08
N GLN A 341 10.46 104.83 36.48
CA GLN A 341 11.52 105.32 37.36
C GLN A 341 12.30 106.46 36.71
N LEU A 342 12.69 106.32 35.44
CA LEU A 342 13.37 107.37 34.69
C LEU A 342 12.49 108.61 34.50
N GLN A 343 11.19 108.44 34.24
CA GLN A 343 10.23 109.54 34.16
C GLN A 343 10.13 110.28 35.49
N SER A 344 10.02 109.58 36.62
CA SER A 344 9.99 110.20 37.95
C SER A 344 11.30 110.91 38.30
N GLN A 345 12.45 110.35 37.93
CA GLN A 345 13.76 111.00 38.09
C GLN A 345 13.86 112.27 37.26
N LEU A 346 13.42 112.22 35.99
CA LEU A 346 13.38 113.37 35.11
C LEU A 346 12.47 114.47 35.67
N GLU A 347 11.29 114.11 36.18
CA GLU A 347 10.34 115.05 36.79
C GLU A 347 10.91 115.71 38.06
N LYS A 348 11.59 114.94 38.92
CA LYS A 348 12.32 115.50 40.07
C LYS A 348 13.42 116.46 39.65
N SER A 349 14.25 116.09 38.67
CA SER A 349 15.31 116.96 38.17
C SER A 349 14.75 118.23 37.54
N LEU A 350 13.64 118.14 36.79
CA LEU A 350 12.93 119.32 36.28
C LEU A 350 12.42 120.21 37.41
N GLN A 351 11.83 119.63 38.46
CA GLN A 351 11.37 120.38 39.63
C GLN A 351 12.53 121.06 40.38
N GLU A 352 13.67 120.39 40.53
CA GLU A 352 14.90 120.97 41.10
C GLU A 352 15.42 122.13 40.25
N PHE A 353 15.48 121.98 38.92
CA PHE A 353 15.84 123.07 38.02
C PHE A 353 14.85 124.24 38.08
N GLU A 354 13.54 123.98 38.21
CA GLU A 354 12.55 125.04 38.42
C GLU A 354 12.75 125.76 39.75
N GLN A 355 13.06 125.04 40.83
CA GLN A 355 13.40 125.64 42.12
C GLN A 355 14.65 126.50 42.06
N GLU A 356 15.73 126.01 41.42
CA GLU A 356 16.95 126.80 41.19
C GLU A 356 16.65 128.04 40.34
N ARG A 357 15.89 127.91 39.24
CA ARG A 357 15.48 129.04 38.42
C ARG A 357 14.74 130.09 39.25
N ASN A 358 13.77 129.66 40.06
CA ASN A 358 13.03 130.56 40.94
C ASN A 358 13.93 131.19 42.02
N HIS A 359 14.91 130.46 42.54
CA HIS A 359 15.90 130.99 43.48
C HIS A 359 16.72 132.12 42.84
N TYR A 360 17.27 131.88 41.65
CA TYR A 360 18.02 132.91 40.91
C TYR A 360 17.15 134.09 40.49
N GLU A 361 15.88 133.85 40.13
CA GLU A 361 14.93 134.92 39.82
C GLU A 361 14.68 135.82 41.04
N ASN A 362 14.47 135.22 42.22
CA ASN A 362 14.36 135.95 43.48
C ASN A 362 15.65 136.70 43.83
N GLU A 363 16.82 136.09 43.63
CA GLU A 363 18.11 136.72 43.88
C GLU A 363 18.35 137.91 42.94
N LEU A 364 18.01 137.77 41.65
CA LEU A 364 18.03 138.86 40.67
C LEU A 364 17.11 140.00 41.09
N ASP A 365 15.92 139.71 41.62
CA ASP A 365 14.99 140.73 42.14
C ASP A 365 15.57 141.46 43.35
N ILE A 366 16.21 140.75 44.29
CA ILE A 366 16.89 141.36 45.44
C ILE A 366 18.04 142.24 44.98
N LEU A 367 18.85 141.76 44.04
CA LEU A 367 19.98 142.52 43.48
C LEU A 367 19.49 143.76 42.74
N ARG A 368 18.41 143.66 41.94
CA ARG A 368 17.76 144.82 41.31
C ARG A 368 17.36 145.86 42.34
N ARG A 369 16.66 145.46 43.41
CA ARG A 369 16.30 146.39 44.51
C ARG A 369 17.52 147.03 45.15
N LYS A 370 18.62 146.29 45.36
CA LYS A 370 19.87 146.85 45.89
C LYS A 370 20.47 147.87 44.93
N VAL A 371 20.48 147.58 43.64
CA VAL A 371 20.94 148.53 42.61
C VAL A 371 20.07 149.78 42.65
N ASP A 372 18.75 149.66 42.69
CA ASP A 372 17.83 150.81 42.81
C ASP A 372 18.13 151.67 44.06
N ILE A 373 18.41 151.03 45.21
CA ILE A 373 18.80 151.72 46.46
C ILE A 373 20.15 152.42 46.29
N TYR A 374 21.15 151.77 45.71
CA TYR A 374 22.45 152.39 45.47
C TYR A 374 22.36 153.54 44.46
N GLU A 375 21.53 153.43 43.44
CA GLU A 375 21.24 154.53 42.51
C GLU A 375 20.55 155.69 43.23
N GLN A 376 19.60 155.43 44.15
CA GLN A 376 19.03 156.46 45.03
C GLN A 376 20.10 157.11 45.90
N MET A 377 20.92 156.34 46.62
CA MET A 377 21.98 156.87 47.48
C MET A 377 23.02 157.70 46.69
N MET A 378 23.35 157.29 45.47
CA MET A 378 24.24 158.03 44.58
C MET A 378 23.63 159.35 44.13
N ASN A 379 22.32 159.36 43.81
CA ASN A 379 21.58 160.59 43.52
C ASN A 379 21.51 161.50 44.76
N ASP A 380 21.30 160.95 45.95
CA ASP A 380 21.28 161.70 47.20
C ASP A 380 22.66 162.30 47.54
N GLN A 381 23.75 161.54 47.37
CA GLN A 381 25.11 162.07 47.51
C GLN A 381 25.46 163.15 46.47
N GLN A 382 24.95 163.03 45.25
CA GLN A 382 25.08 164.11 44.25
C GLN A 382 24.29 165.36 44.65
N ASN A 383 23.14 165.19 45.32
CA ASN A 383 22.36 166.31 45.85
C ASN A 383 23.03 166.94 47.09
N GLU A 384 23.66 166.16 47.97
CA GLU A 384 24.43 166.67 49.14
C GLU A 384 25.69 167.42 48.70
N LYS A 385 26.43 166.93 47.69
CA LYS A 385 27.58 167.67 47.11
C LYS A 385 27.19 168.97 46.43
N ARG A 386 25.92 169.12 46.01
CA ARG A 386 25.39 170.41 45.54
C ARG A 386 25.06 171.36 46.69
N GLN A 387 24.73 170.86 47.88
CA GLN A 387 24.44 171.69 49.06
C GLN A 387 25.72 172.16 49.79
N GLU A 388 26.79 171.37 49.81
CA GLU A 388 28.09 171.78 50.38
C GLU A 388 28.82 172.85 49.54
N SER A 389 28.51 172.95 48.24
CA SER A 389 28.97 174.02 47.33
C SER A 389 28.49 175.41 47.76
N ASP A 390 27.35 175.50 48.45
CA ASP A 390 26.66 176.78 48.68
C ASP A 390 26.94 177.40 50.06
N THR A 391 27.56 176.68 51.00
CA THR A 391 27.84 177.17 52.37
C THR A 391 29.25 177.71 52.61
N ALA A 392 30.18 177.59 51.66
CA ALA A 392 31.57 178.06 51.81
C ALA A 392 31.83 179.53 51.37
N ALA A 393 30.81 180.27 50.95
CA ALA A 393 30.95 181.61 50.34
C ALA A 393 30.63 182.81 51.26
N LEU A 394 30.22 182.63 52.52
CA LEU A 394 29.92 183.73 53.44
C LEU A 394 30.55 183.49 54.82
N ILE A 395 31.29 184.49 55.32
CA ILE A 395 31.88 184.62 56.66
C ILE A 395 33.37 184.22 56.74
N ASN A 396 34.20 185.03 56.07
CA ASN A 396 35.54 185.36 56.54
C ASN A 396 35.81 186.86 56.30
N GLN A 397 35.29 187.70 57.22
CA GLN A 397 35.52 189.13 57.53
C GLN A 397 34.28 189.57 58.34
N LYS A 398 34.30 190.13 59.55
CA LYS A 398 35.30 190.82 60.38
C LYS A 398 34.66 191.04 61.75
N GLU A 399 35.46 191.19 62.81
CA GLU A 399 35.62 192.48 63.53
C GLU A 399 36.61 192.30 64.69
N GLU A 400 37.54 193.25 64.84
CA GLU A 400 38.77 193.20 65.66
C GLU A 400 38.50 193.06 67.19
N ASP A 401 39.49 192.50 67.91
CA ASP A 401 39.63 192.20 69.36
C ASP A 401 38.80 192.97 70.44
N PRO A 402 38.48 192.34 71.61
CA PRO A 402 37.78 192.97 72.75
C PRO A 402 38.57 193.17 74.08
N LYS A 403 38.02 194.07 74.93
CA LYS A 403 38.18 194.26 76.41
C LYS A 403 37.08 193.44 77.13
N SER A 404 37.34 192.64 78.17
CA SER A 404 37.42 192.95 79.62
C SER A 404 36.22 193.74 80.18
N ASP A 405 35.58 193.43 81.32
CA ASP A 405 35.92 192.49 82.37
C ASP A 405 34.81 192.32 83.42
N GLU A 406 35.01 191.30 84.24
CA GLU A 406 34.69 191.20 85.67
C GLU A 406 33.25 191.41 86.13
N TRP A 407 32.57 190.31 86.43
CA TRP A 407 31.73 190.26 87.63
C TRP A 407 31.29 188.82 87.95
N PHE A 408 31.85 188.29 89.02
CA PHE A 408 31.21 187.35 89.94
C PHE A 408 30.90 185.94 89.46
N ASP A 409 31.21 184.91 90.21
CA ASP A 409 32.10 184.74 91.34
C ASP A 409 32.01 183.22 91.50
N SER A 410 33.11 182.49 91.30
CA SER A 410 34.19 182.55 92.27
C SER A 410 33.61 182.27 93.66
N LEU A 411 33.08 181.06 93.82
CA LEU A 411 32.71 180.55 95.12
C LEU A 411 32.87 179.01 95.11
N PHE A 412 34.10 178.59 95.40
CA PHE A 412 34.54 177.24 95.82
C PHE A 412 34.75 176.19 94.72
N GLY A 413 35.94 175.64 94.50
CA GLY A 413 37.27 175.83 95.11
C GLY A 413 38.23 174.81 94.46
N ASP A 414 39.26 175.23 93.73
CA ASP A 414 40.55 175.80 94.15
C ASP A 414 41.44 174.85 94.97
N LEU A 415 42.53 174.41 94.33
CA LEU A 415 43.91 174.22 94.83
C LEU A 415 44.79 173.66 93.66
N PRO A 416 46.11 173.92 93.64
CA PRO A 416 46.73 174.73 92.59
C PRO A 416 47.94 174.06 91.90
N VAL A 417 48.60 174.86 91.04
CA VAL A 417 50.07 174.97 90.86
C VAL A 417 50.63 174.54 89.47
N ASN A 418 50.93 175.60 88.70
CA ASN A 418 52.14 175.95 87.93
C ASN A 418 52.75 174.98 86.90
N GLU A 419 52.68 175.39 85.62
CA GLU A 419 53.78 175.90 84.77
C GLU A 419 55.21 175.33 84.95
N PRO A 420 56.02 175.14 83.87
CA PRO A 420 56.46 176.29 83.05
C PRO A 420 56.86 176.07 81.57
N GLU A 421 56.66 177.16 80.82
CA GLU A 421 57.61 177.92 79.98
C GLU A 421 58.65 177.25 79.07
N LYS A 422 58.84 177.94 77.92
CA LYS A 422 60.07 178.22 77.13
C LYS A 422 59.84 177.84 75.66
N ILE A 423 60.04 178.67 74.64
CA ILE A 423 60.67 179.99 74.44
C ILE A 423 60.00 180.60 73.20
#